data_AF-A0A7W0WBJ9-F1
#
_entry.id   AF-A0A7W0WBJ9-F1
#
_cell.length_a   1.000
_cell.length_b   1.000
_cell.length_c   1.000
_cell.angle_alpha   90.00
_cell.angle_beta   90.00
_cell.angle_gamma   90.00
#
_symmetry.space_group_name_H-M   'P 1'
#
loop_
_entity.id
_entity.type
_entity.pdbx_description
1 polymer ?
#
loop_
_entity_poly.entity_id
_entity_poly.type
_entity_poly.pdbx_seq_one_letter_code
_entity_poly.pdbx_strand_id
1 'polypeptide(L)' 'MKLERFTEKAQEAFQSAQELMQEQHHSQLDVEHIFLALLRQT' A
#
# COMPACT_ATOMS: atom_id res chain seq x y z
N MET A 1 2.72 5.37 11.66
CA MET A 1 1.25 5.18 11.64
C MET A 1 0.92 3.89 12.37
N LYS A 2 -0.16 3.81 13.15
CA LYS A 2 -0.60 2.55 13.78
C LYS A 2 -1.54 1.81 12.83
N LEU A 3 -0.98 0.87 12.06
CA LEU A 3 -1.73 0.10 11.05
C LEU A 3 -2.83 -0.77 11.68
N GLU A 4 -2.66 -1.19 12.95
CA GLU A 4 -3.61 -2.08 13.63
C GLU A 4 -5.00 -1.44 13.86
N ARG A 5 -5.11 -0.12 13.67
CA ARG A 5 -6.39 0.60 13.79
C ARG A 5 -7.25 0.54 12.52
N PHE A 6 -6.70 0.05 11.42
CA PHE A 6 -7.40 -0.08 10.15
C PHE A 6 -7.97 -1.50 9.98
N THR A 7 -8.90 -1.65 9.05
CA THR A 7 -9.39 -2.98 8.65
C THR A 7 -8.25 -3.84 8.11
N GLU A 8 -8.38 -5.16 8.19
CA GLU A 8 -7.38 -6.09 7.65
C GLU A 8 -7.09 -5.81 6.17
N LYS A 9 -8.13 -5.61 5.35
CA LYS A 9 -7.98 -5.21 3.94
C LYS A 9 -7.18 -3.91 3.78
N ALA A 10 -7.39 -2.90 4.62
CA ALA A 10 -6.60 -1.68 4.51
C ALA A 10 -5.13 -1.92 4.89
N GLN A 11 -4.84 -2.77 5.88
CA GLN A 11 -3.48 -3.15 6.24
C GLN A 11 -2.78 -3.91 5.08
N GLU A 12 -3.48 -4.84 4.42
CA GLU A 12 -3.01 -5.52 3.21
C GLU A 12 -2.70 -4.54 2.07
N ALA A 13 -3.55 -3.54 1.85
CA ALA A 13 -3.32 -2.52 0.83
C ALA A 13 -2.04 -1.71 1.11
N PHE A 14 -1.74 -1.40 2.38
CA PHE A 14 -0.48 -0.77 2.77
C PHE A 14 0.74 -1.66 2.52
N GLN A 15 0.60 -2.98 2.72
CA GLN A 15 1.64 -3.96 2.42
C GLN A 15 1.92 -4.01 0.90
N SER A 16 0.89 -4.19 0.08
CA SER A 16 1.01 -4.22 -1.38
C SER A 16 1.52 -2.90 -1.96
N ALA A 17 1.16 -1.75 -1.37
CA ALA A 17 1.70 -0.46 -1.80
C ALA A 17 3.21 -0.34 -1.55
N GLN A 18 3.71 -0.96 -0.48
CA GLN A 18 5.15 -1.01 -0.19
C GLN A 18 5.91 -1.89 -1.19
N GLU A 19 5.32 -3.00 -1.60
CA GLU A 19 5.85 -3.85 -2.68
C GLU A 19 5.90 -3.08 -4.00
N LEU A 20 4.82 -2.39 -4.36
CA LEU A 20 4.76 -1.55 -5.56
C LEU A 20 5.83 -0.46 -5.58
N MET A 21 6.05 0.22 -4.45
CA MET A 21 7.11 1.22 -4.32
C MET A 21 8.50 0.61 -4.62
N GLN A 22 8.79 -0.59 -4.12
CA GLN A 22 10.05 -1.29 -4.37
C GLN A 22 10.18 -1.74 -5.83
N GLU A 23 9.10 -2.32 -6.40
CA GLU A 23 9.04 -2.76 -7.80
C GLU A 23 9.24 -1.61 -8.78
N GLN A 24 8.73 -0.43 -8.46
CA GLN A 24 8.86 0.79 -9.27
C GLN A 24 10.16 1.56 -8.97
N HIS A 25 11.03 1.04 -8.10
CA HIS A 25 12.28 1.67 -7.67
C HIS A 25 12.08 3.08 -7.09
N HIS A 26 10.94 3.34 -6.46
CA HIS A 26 10.68 4.57 -5.74
C HIS A 26 11.22 4.46 -4.31
N SER A 27 11.78 5.57 -3.80
CA SER A 27 12.36 5.62 -2.46
C SER A 27 11.36 6.01 -1.38
N GLN A 28 10.18 6.47 -1.78
CA GLN A 28 9.14 6.99 -0.89
C GLN A 28 7.78 6.37 -1.21
N LEU A 29 7.06 6.02 -0.15
CA LEU A 29 5.70 5.55 -0.25
C LEU A 29 4.76 6.74 -0.37
N ASP A 30 4.38 7.07 -1.60
CA ASP A 30 3.39 8.11 -1.90
C ASP A 30 2.02 7.54 -2.29
N VAL A 31 1.04 8.45 -2.44
CA VAL A 31 -0.40 8.14 -2.59
C VAL A 31 -0.68 7.25 -3.80
N GLU A 32 0.09 7.36 -4.88
CA GLU A 32 -0.08 6.57 -6.09
C GLU A 32 0.08 5.06 -5.83
N HIS A 33 0.97 4.65 -4.93
CA HIS A 33 1.19 3.25 -4.60
C HIS A 33 0.00 2.68 -3.83
N ILE A 34 -0.51 3.46 -2.86
CA ILE A 34 -1.69 3.12 -2.07
C ILE A 34 -2.93 3.06 -2.96
N PHE A 35 -3.09 4.03 -3.85
CA PHE A 35 -4.20 4.06 -4.79
C PHE A 35 -4.19 2.85 -5.71
N LEU A 36 -3.03 2.50 -6.28
CA LEU A 36 -2.89 1.33 -7.14
C LEU A 36 -3.10 0.01 -6.36
N ALA A 37 -2.61 -0.09 -5.12
CA ALA A 37 -2.86 -1.25 -4.26
C ALA A 37 -4.34 -1.45 -3.96
N LEU A 38 -5.07 -0.37 -3.65
CA LEU A 38 -6.52 -0.42 -3.42
C LEU A 38 -7.30 -0.84 -4.68
N LEU A 39 -6.90 -0.36 -5.86
CA LEU A 39 -7.52 -0.78 -7.12
C LEU A 39 -7.28 -2.26 -7.47
N ARG A 40 -6.16 -2.82 -7.02
CA ARG A 40 -5.80 -4.23 -7.24
C ARG A 40 -6.40 -5.18 -6.20
N GLN A 41 -6.98 -4.66 -5.12
CA GLN A 41 -7.56 -5.46 -4.05
C GLN A 41 -8.93 -6.04 -4.45
N THR A 42 -9.04 -7.37 -4.44
CA THR A 42 -10.31 -8.11 -4.65
C THR A 42 -10.98 -8.51 -3.34
#